data_AF-G6AWS7-F1
#
_entry.id   AF-G6AWS7-F1
#
_cell.length_a   1.000
_cell.length_b   1.000
_cell.length_c   1.000
_cell.angle_alpha   90.00
_cell.angle_beta   90.00
_cell.angle_gamma   90.00
#
_symmetry.space_group_name_H-M   'P 1'
#
loop_
_entity.id
_entity.type
_entity.pdbx_description
1 polymer ?
#
loop_
_entity_poly.entity_id
_entity_poly.type
_entity_poly.pdbx_seq_one_letter_code
_entity_poly.pdbx_strand_id
1 'polypeptide(L)'
;MTEKIDKYKVQAALVRSFFDAFSHGVIESQVEDRNEKTTPQSVKKLMLEHYEHIAPAFFDTMFFPLAAMNYKYEDIAALAREAQQRGDDMMALVRTACGDEAYYNAMVEEYKRNFSMLLAGKYLSNADHLEGYVRKAKEETEASVDSDRAIELTVRVVMFAYVRGLRQTGESARFDKSVHLGQVHPLRGATLFRLMLDAMNILLLDEAVDFADAEASDLASLFLKVCQTQHNFTVMTNEMDRTYSELMKE
;
A
#
# COMPACT_ATOMS: atom_id res chain seq x y z
N MET A 1 -15.34 -21.29 1.31
CA MET A 1 -15.87 -20.00 1.78
C MET A 1 -14.66 -19.21 2.22
N THR A 2 -14.34 -18.15 1.51
CA THR A 2 -13.23 -17.23 1.77
C THR A 2 -13.49 -16.48 3.08
N GLU A 3 -12.41 -16.20 3.80
CA GLU A 3 -12.49 -15.53 5.10
C GLU A 3 -12.94 -14.08 4.90
N LYS A 4 -13.53 -13.48 5.93
CA LYS A 4 -14.02 -12.10 5.88
C LYS A 4 -13.17 -11.23 6.79
N ILE A 5 -12.64 -10.15 6.24
CA ILE A 5 -11.81 -9.18 6.96
C ILE A 5 -12.63 -7.92 7.22
N ASP A 6 -12.51 -7.35 8.42
CA ASP A 6 -13.14 -6.07 8.74
C ASP A 6 -12.71 -4.98 7.77
N LYS A 7 -13.67 -4.25 7.22
CA LYS A 7 -13.44 -3.25 6.17
C LYS A 7 -12.51 -2.10 6.64
N TYR A 8 -12.57 -1.69 7.91
CA TYR A 8 -11.67 -0.66 8.45
C TYR A 8 -10.24 -1.18 8.61
N LYS A 9 -10.08 -2.47 8.96
CA LYS A 9 -8.76 -3.11 8.94
C LYS A 9 -8.17 -3.13 7.53
N VAL A 10 -8.96 -3.47 6.51
CA VAL A 10 -8.50 -3.42 5.11
C VAL A 10 -8.11 -1.99 4.73
N GLN A 11 -8.93 -0.99 5.05
CA GLN A 11 -8.60 0.42 4.79
C GLN A 11 -7.26 0.84 5.41
N ALA A 12 -7.08 0.55 6.70
CA ALA A 12 -5.87 0.88 7.43
C ALA A 12 -4.65 0.21 6.80
N ALA A 13 -4.77 -1.08 6.43
CA ALA A 13 -3.73 -1.82 5.73
C ALA A 13 -3.37 -1.19 4.38
N LEU A 14 -4.35 -0.74 3.59
CA LEU A 14 -4.11 -0.07 2.30
C LEU A 14 -3.37 1.26 2.50
N VAL A 15 -3.85 2.12 3.40
CA VAL A 15 -3.21 3.43 3.67
C VAL A 15 -1.79 3.24 4.17
N ARG A 16 -1.58 2.31 5.11
CA ARG A 16 -0.28 1.94 5.63
C ARG A 16 0.66 1.46 4.52
N SER A 17 0.17 0.56 3.67
CA SER A 17 0.92 -0.02 2.56
C SER A 17 1.36 1.04 1.56
N PHE A 18 0.49 2.02 1.25
CA PHE A 18 0.87 3.13 0.39
C PHE A 18 2.07 3.89 0.94
N PHE A 19 2.01 4.34 2.21
CA PHE A 19 3.06 5.18 2.77
C PHE A 19 4.39 4.44 2.92
N ASP A 20 4.35 3.17 3.33
CA ASP A 20 5.55 2.36 3.42
C ASP A 20 6.17 2.15 2.03
N ALA A 21 5.37 1.72 1.05
CA ALA A 21 5.86 1.43 -0.30
C ALA A 21 6.32 2.68 -1.06
N PHE A 22 5.54 3.77 -1.05
CA PHE A 22 5.88 5.01 -1.74
C PHE A 22 7.18 5.61 -1.22
N SER A 23 7.32 5.73 0.10
CA SER A 23 8.52 6.32 0.70
C SER A 23 9.77 5.48 0.40
N HIS A 24 9.66 4.14 0.43
CA HIS A 24 10.75 3.26 0.01
C HIS A 24 11.12 3.45 -1.46
N GLY A 25 10.14 3.62 -2.36
CA GLY A 25 10.41 3.94 -3.77
C GLY A 25 11.17 5.27 -3.94
N VAL A 26 10.77 6.31 -3.21
CA VAL A 26 11.44 7.62 -3.24
C VAL A 26 12.88 7.52 -2.71
N ILE A 27 13.08 6.80 -1.61
CA ILE A 27 14.41 6.62 -1.00
C ILE A 27 15.33 5.82 -1.90
N GLU A 28 14.86 4.70 -2.46
CA GLU A 28 15.68 3.84 -3.29
C GLU A 28 16.05 4.46 -4.64
N SER A 29 15.28 5.43 -5.11
CA SER A 29 15.61 6.18 -6.32
C SER A 29 16.65 7.28 -6.12
N GLN A 30 16.93 7.70 -4.87
CA GLN A 30 17.80 8.85 -4.58
C GLN A 30 18.99 8.55 -3.68
N VAL A 31 18.92 7.50 -2.88
CA VAL A 31 19.97 7.16 -1.91
C VAL A 31 20.67 5.89 -2.37
N GLU A 32 21.93 6.03 -2.79
CA GLU A 32 22.75 4.88 -3.20
C GLU A 32 23.27 4.08 -2.00
N ASP A 33 23.74 4.77 -0.95
CA ASP A 33 24.28 4.11 0.25
C ASP A 33 23.16 3.44 1.06
N ARG A 34 23.25 2.12 1.15
CA ARG A 34 22.30 1.29 1.90
C ARG A 34 22.20 1.69 3.37
N ASN A 35 23.29 2.16 4.00
CA ASN A 35 23.29 2.54 5.40
C ASN A 35 22.56 3.86 5.65
N GLU A 36 22.39 4.68 4.61
CA GLU A 36 21.72 5.98 4.70
C GLU A 36 20.22 5.90 4.39
N LYS A 37 19.77 4.86 3.66
CA LYS A 37 18.39 4.72 3.16
C LYS A 37 17.33 4.85 4.24
N THR A 38 17.54 4.24 5.41
CA THR A 38 16.53 4.16 6.48
C THR A 38 16.85 5.05 7.67
N THR A 39 17.84 5.95 7.55
CA THR A 39 18.14 6.87 8.66
C THR A 39 17.00 7.87 8.84
N PRO A 40 16.70 8.29 10.08
CA PRO A 40 15.63 9.26 10.30
C PRO A 40 15.80 10.57 9.54
N GLN A 41 17.06 11.00 9.34
CA GLN A 41 17.39 12.19 8.59
C GLN A 41 17.05 12.03 7.10
N SER A 42 17.44 10.91 6.47
CA SER A 42 17.15 10.65 5.06
C SER A 42 15.66 10.55 4.80
N VAL A 43 14.94 9.78 5.62
CA VAL A 43 13.48 9.63 5.51
C VAL A 43 12.82 11.00 5.60
N LYS A 44 13.11 11.78 6.65
CA LYS A 44 12.51 13.09 6.84
C LYS A 44 12.82 14.05 5.68
N LYS A 45 14.09 14.11 5.26
CA LYS A 45 14.54 15.00 4.19
C LYS A 45 13.79 14.71 2.90
N LEU A 46 13.78 13.45 2.46
CA LEU A 46 13.18 13.05 1.20
C LEU A 46 11.65 13.21 1.22
N MET A 47 11.00 12.94 2.35
CA MET A 47 9.55 13.13 2.48
C MET A 47 9.16 14.62 2.43
N LEU A 48 10.03 15.52 2.88
CA LEU A 48 9.84 16.97 2.72
C LEU A 48 10.11 17.45 1.29
N GLU A 49 11.16 16.93 0.64
CA GLU A 49 11.49 17.27 -0.75
C GLU A 49 10.39 16.83 -1.73
N HIS A 50 9.71 15.73 -1.44
CA HIS A 50 8.64 15.17 -2.28
C HIS A 50 7.23 15.44 -1.74
N TYR A 51 7.08 16.34 -0.77
CA TYR A 51 5.82 16.59 -0.05
C TYR A 51 4.63 16.83 -0.98
N GLU A 52 4.80 17.66 -2.01
CA GLU A 52 3.74 18.03 -2.95
C GLU A 52 3.28 16.87 -3.84
N HIS A 53 4.12 15.84 -4.01
CA HIS A 53 3.81 14.67 -4.86
C HIS A 53 3.10 13.55 -4.10
N ILE A 54 3.15 13.55 -2.77
CA ILE A 54 2.59 12.47 -1.94
C ILE A 54 1.07 12.41 -2.06
N ALA A 55 0.37 13.54 -1.92
CA ALA A 55 -1.09 13.55 -1.97
C ALA A 55 -1.65 13.17 -3.36
N PRO A 56 -1.15 13.72 -4.49
CA PRO A 56 -1.55 13.25 -5.82
C PRO A 56 -1.30 11.76 -6.03
N ALA A 57 -0.12 11.25 -5.64
CA ALA A 57 0.20 9.84 -5.76
C ALA A 57 -0.74 8.97 -4.91
N PHE A 58 -1.03 9.39 -3.67
CA PHE A 58 -1.95 8.71 -2.76
C PHE A 58 -3.34 8.60 -3.36
N PHE A 59 -3.94 9.73 -3.75
CA PHE A 59 -5.33 9.70 -4.19
C PHE A 59 -5.52 8.89 -5.47
N ASP A 60 -4.59 8.97 -6.40
CA ASP A 60 -4.63 8.22 -7.65
C ASP A 60 -4.36 6.71 -7.44
N THR A 61 -3.52 6.32 -6.47
CA THR A 61 -3.35 4.90 -6.07
C THR A 61 -4.57 4.37 -5.30
N MET A 62 -5.16 5.18 -4.42
CA MET A 62 -6.18 4.73 -3.46
C MET A 62 -7.60 4.74 -4.01
N PHE A 63 -7.88 5.50 -5.07
CA PHE A 63 -9.21 5.59 -5.66
C PHE A 63 -9.82 4.21 -5.96
N PHE A 64 -9.14 3.41 -6.77
CA PHE A 64 -9.67 2.11 -7.20
C PHE A 64 -9.86 1.13 -6.04
N PRO A 65 -8.88 0.92 -5.13
CA PRO A 65 -9.07 0.04 -3.98
C PRO A 65 -10.23 0.43 -3.09
N LEU A 66 -10.40 1.74 -2.81
CA LEU A 66 -11.51 2.22 -2.00
C LEU A 66 -12.85 2.01 -2.71
N ALA A 67 -12.93 2.34 -4.00
CA ALA A 67 -14.14 2.14 -4.79
C ALA A 67 -14.51 0.66 -4.89
N ALA A 68 -13.53 -0.23 -5.08
CA ALA A 68 -13.73 -1.67 -5.18
C ALA A 68 -14.24 -2.34 -3.91
N MET A 69 -14.08 -1.71 -2.74
CA MET A 69 -14.66 -2.19 -1.48
C MET A 69 -16.09 -1.69 -1.24
N ASN A 70 -16.52 -0.65 -1.96
CA ASN A 70 -17.76 0.08 -1.70
C ASN A 70 -18.79 -0.01 -2.83
N TYR A 71 -18.34 -0.29 -4.04
CA TYR A 71 -19.12 -0.28 -5.26
C TYR A 71 -18.88 -1.55 -6.06
N LYS A 72 -19.85 -1.91 -6.90
CA LYS A 72 -19.65 -2.98 -7.87
C LYS A 72 -18.66 -2.53 -8.93
N TYR A 73 -17.88 -3.48 -9.45
CA TYR A 73 -16.84 -3.19 -10.45
C TYR A 73 -17.39 -2.49 -11.70
N GLU A 74 -18.59 -2.87 -12.15
CA GLU A 74 -19.29 -2.27 -13.29
C GLU A 74 -19.62 -0.78 -13.10
N ASP A 75 -19.78 -0.34 -11.84
CA ASP A 75 -20.18 1.02 -11.49
C ASP A 75 -18.97 1.96 -11.27
N ILE A 76 -17.78 1.41 -10.96
CA ILE A 76 -16.58 2.22 -10.65
C ILE A 76 -16.19 3.14 -11.81
N ALA A 77 -16.29 2.63 -13.04
CA ALA A 77 -15.99 3.42 -14.23
C ALA A 77 -17.00 4.56 -14.45
N ALA A 78 -18.26 4.36 -14.06
CA ALA A 78 -19.27 5.42 -14.10
C ALA A 78 -18.97 6.50 -13.06
N LEU A 79 -18.61 6.09 -11.84
CA LEU A 79 -18.24 6.98 -10.74
C LEU A 79 -17.08 7.91 -11.12
N ALA A 80 -16.03 7.38 -11.76
CA ALA A 80 -14.92 8.19 -12.26
C ALA A 80 -15.34 9.19 -13.36
N ARG A 81 -16.20 8.77 -14.30
CA ARG A 81 -16.71 9.63 -15.37
C ARG A 81 -17.60 10.75 -14.84
N GLU A 82 -18.49 10.44 -13.89
CA GLU A 82 -19.39 11.42 -13.28
C GLU A 82 -18.64 12.48 -12.48
N ALA A 83 -17.62 12.07 -11.72
CA ALA A 83 -16.75 13.01 -11.03
C ALA A 83 -15.99 13.93 -12.00
N GLN A 84 -15.47 13.37 -13.10
CA GLN A 84 -14.82 14.15 -14.15
C GLN A 84 -15.78 15.17 -14.79
N GLN A 85 -17.04 14.79 -15.05
CA GLN A 85 -18.07 15.69 -15.60
C GLN A 85 -18.43 16.83 -14.64
N ARG A 86 -18.41 16.57 -13.33
CA ARG A 86 -18.62 17.60 -12.30
C ARG A 86 -17.41 18.51 -12.10
N GLY A 87 -16.24 18.14 -12.64
CA GLY A 87 -14.99 18.87 -12.42
C GLY A 87 -14.41 18.63 -11.02
N ASP A 88 -14.73 17.49 -10.41
CA ASP A 88 -14.20 17.12 -9.09
C ASP A 88 -12.67 16.94 -9.15
N ASP A 89 -11.99 17.36 -8.09
CA ASP A 89 -10.60 17.00 -7.89
C ASP A 89 -10.46 15.55 -7.40
N MET A 90 -9.23 15.04 -7.39
CA MET A 90 -8.97 13.65 -7.00
C MET A 90 -9.35 13.38 -5.52
N MET A 91 -9.31 14.40 -4.65
CA MET A 91 -9.71 14.26 -3.25
C MET A 91 -11.22 14.06 -3.12
N ALA A 92 -12.02 14.81 -3.86
CA ALA A 92 -13.47 14.64 -3.94
C ALA A 92 -13.86 13.28 -4.56
N LEU A 93 -13.11 12.83 -5.56
CA LEU A 93 -13.28 11.50 -6.14
C LEU A 93 -13.01 10.38 -5.12
N VAL A 94 -11.90 10.47 -4.37
CA VAL A 94 -11.58 9.50 -3.30
C VAL A 94 -12.60 9.54 -2.16
N ARG A 95 -13.09 10.74 -1.80
CA ARG A 95 -14.19 10.86 -0.83
C ARG A 95 -15.44 10.12 -1.28
N THR A 96 -15.77 10.22 -2.57
CA THR A 96 -16.88 9.47 -3.16
C THR A 96 -16.59 7.96 -3.13
N ALA A 97 -15.37 7.54 -3.47
CA ALA A 97 -14.96 6.13 -3.45
C ALA A 97 -15.05 5.48 -2.04
N CYS A 98 -14.97 6.26 -0.96
CA CYS A 98 -15.17 5.76 0.39
C CYS A 98 -16.62 5.36 0.69
N GLY A 99 -17.61 5.82 -0.09
CA GLY A 99 -19.02 5.45 0.07
C GLY A 99 -19.75 6.17 1.21
N ASP A 100 -19.08 6.42 2.34
CA ASP A 100 -19.63 7.15 3.47
C ASP A 100 -18.58 8.05 4.18
N GLU A 101 -19.08 9.02 4.95
CA GLU A 101 -18.25 10.05 5.59
C GLU A 101 -17.42 9.52 6.76
N ALA A 102 -17.92 8.55 7.53
CA ALA A 102 -17.19 7.98 8.65
C ALA A 102 -15.96 7.19 8.16
N TYR A 103 -16.16 6.37 7.12
CA TYR A 103 -15.09 5.62 6.47
C TYR A 103 -14.09 6.55 5.76
N TYR A 104 -14.53 7.66 5.16
CA TYR A 104 -13.62 8.67 4.65
C TYR A 104 -12.78 9.33 5.76
N ASN A 105 -13.40 9.70 6.88
CA ASN A 105 -12.70 10.32 7.99
C ASN A 105 -11.66 9.37 8.61
N ALA A 106 -11.98 8.08 8.74
CA ALA A 106 -11.02 7.06 9.18
C ALA A 106 -9.81 6.96 8.25
N MET A 107 -10.02 7.00 6.92
CA MET A 107 -8.92 7.05 5.94
C MET A 107 -8.05 8.30 6.14
N VAL A 108 -8.67 9.46 6.35
CA VAL A 108 -7.94 10.72 6.57
C VAL A 108 -7.13 10.68 7.87
N GLU A 109 -7.66 10.07 8.93
CA GLU A 109 -6.93 9.87 10.18
C GLU A 109 -5.73 8.94 10.00
N GLU A 110 -5.90 7.80 9.32
CA GLU A 110 -4.79 6.91 8.99
C GLU A 110 -3.76 7.58 8.08
N TYR A 111 -4.21 8.41 7.13
CA TYR A 111 -3.32 9.18 6.27
C TYR A 111 -2.43 10.10 7.10
N LYS A 112 -3.05 10.90 7.98
CA LYS A 112 -2.33 11.84 8.85
C LYS A 112 -1.38 11.10 9.78
N ARG A 113 -1.81 9.98 10.36
CA ARG A 113 -1.01 9.16 11.29
C ARG A 113 0.25 8.63 10.61
N ASN A 114 0.11 7.99 9.45
CA ASN A 114 1.25 7.43 8.71
C ASN A 114 2.17 8.54 8.20
N PHE A 115 1.61 9.62 7.64
CA PHE A 115 2.41 10.70 7.09
C PHE A 115 3.18 11.48 8.16
N SER A 116 2.57 11.76 9.31
CA SER A 116 3.22 12.47 10.41
C SER A 116 4.45 11.72 10.94
N MET A 117 4.41 10.39 10.94
CA MET A 117 5.56 9.56 11.31
C MET A 117 6.71 9.72 10.32
N LEU A 118 6.41 9.70 9.02
CA LEU A 118 7.40 9.92 7.97
C LEU A 118 8.04 11.31 8.04
N LEU A 119 7.24 12.35 8.32
CA LEU A 119 7.74 13.72 8.55
C LEU A 119 8.56 13.85 9.84
N ALA A 120 8.39 12.94 10.79
CA ALA A 120 9.25 12.77 11.96
C ALA A 120 10.49 11.89 11.68
N GLY A 121 10.68 11.42 10.44
CA GLY A 121 11.79 10.55 10.05
C GLY A 121 11.62 9.10 10.50
N LYS A 122 10.39 8.63 10.71
CA LYS A 122 10.13 7.29 11.25
C LYS A 122 9.13 6.54 10.39
N TYR A 123 9.35 5.25 10.27
CA TYR A 123 8.31 4.31 9.90
C TYR A 123 7.53 3.94 11.16
N LEU A 124 6.20 3.99 11.08
CA LEU A 124 5.35 3.39 12.12
C LEU A 124 5.63 1.87 12.14
N SER A 125 5.73 1.19 13.29
CA SER A 125 5.98 -0.26 13.30
C SER A 125 4.69 -1.05 13.03
N ASN A 126 4.80 -2.34 12.68
CA ASN A 126 3.60 -3.17 12.48
C ASN A 126 2.80 -3.32 13.79
N ALA A 127 3.50 -3.47 14.92
CA ALA A 127 2.89 -3.57 16.24
C ALA A 127 2.12 -2.29 16.59
N ASP A 128 2.78 -1.14 16.47
CA ASP A 128 2.13 0.16 16.74
C ASP A 128 0.92 0.37 15.82
N HIS A 129 1.03 -0.01 14.54
CA HIS A 129 -0.07 0.11 13.60
C HIS A 129 -1.29 -0.74 14.02
N LEU A 130 -1.07 -2.04 14.29
CA LEU A 130 -2.13 -2.98 14.69
C LEU A 130 -2.83 -2.59 16.00
N GLU A 131 -2.08 -2.01 16.94
CA GLU A 131 -2.63 -1.48 18.20
C GLU A 131 -3.49 -0.24 17.97
N GLY A 132 -3.02 0.69 17.13
CA GLY A 132 -3.56 2.05 17.08
C GLY A 132 -4.33 2.44 15.82
N TYR A 133 -4.61 1.52 14.89
CA TYR A 133 -5.35 1.88 13.68
C TYR A 133 -6.81 2.23 13.99
N VAL A 134 -7.39 3.12 13.19
CA VAL A 134 -8.79 3.54 13.35
C VAL A 134 -9.73 2.37 13.10
N ARG A 135 -10.45 1.97 14.15
CA ARG A 135 -11.47 0.92 14.12
C ARG A 135 -12.85 1.55 14.06
N LYS A 136 -13.80 0.83 13.45
CA LYS A 136 -15.21 1.22 13.49
C LYS A 136 -15.73 1.42 14.92
N ALA A 137 -16.73 2.26 15.08
CA ALA A 137 -17.50 2.31 16.31
C ALA A 137 -18.24 0.98 16.52
N LYS A 138 -18.42 0.53 17.77
CA LYS A 138 -19.08 -0.75 18.10
C LYS A 138 -20.52 -0.85 17.60
N GLU A 139 -21.15 0.28 17.28
CA GLU A 139 -22.56 0.40 16.89
C GLU A 139 -22.76 0.34 15.36
N GLU A 140 -21.68 0.36 14.58
CA GLU A 140 -21.74 0.27 13.11
C GLU A 140 -21.89 -1.17 12.62
N THR A 141 -22.79 -1.37 11.65
CA THR A 141 -23.04 -2.67 10.99
C THR A 141 -21.75 -3.27 10.44
N GLU A 142 -21.57 -4.59 10.57
CA GLU A 142 -20.40 -5.32 10.07
C GLU A 142 -20.28 -5.26 8.54
N ALA A 143 -19.56 -4.27 8.02
CA ALA A 143 -19.04 -4.28 6.67
C ALA A 143 -17.73 -5.07 6.64
N SER A 144 -17.70 -6.14 5.85
CA SER A 144 -16.55 -7.03 5.69
C SER A 144 -16.15 -7.15 4.22
N VAL A 145 -14.86 -7.33 3.96
CA VAL A 145 -14.31 -7.61 2.64
C VAL A 145 -13.86 -9.07 2.59
N ASP A 146 -14.04 -9.71 1.44
CA ASP A 146 -13.51 -11.03 1.17
C ASP A 146 -11.98 -11.04 1.27
N SER A 147 -11.39 -12.08 1.90
CA SER A 147 -9.94 -12.19 2.09
C SER A 147 -9.17 -12.12 0.78
N ASP A 148 -9.65 -12.79 -0.28
CA ASP A 148 -8.97 -12.80 -1.57
C ASP A 148 -8.96 -11.40 -2.14
N ARG A 149 -10.12 -10.72 -2.08
CA ARG A 149 -10.25 -9.35 -2.56
C ARG A 149 -9.37 -8.38 -1.77
N ALA A 150 -9.30 -8.53 -0.45
CA ALA A 150 -8.50 -7.67 0.41
C ALA A 150 -7.00 -7.83 0.12
N ILE A 151 -6.55 -9.08 -0.10
CA ILE A 151 -5.17 -9.38 -0.49
C ILE A 151 -4.86 -8.76 -1.85
N GLU A 152 -5.73 -8.95 -2.85
CA GLU A 152 -5.55 -8.40 -4.20
C GLU A 152 -5.37 -6.87 -4.16
N LEU A 153 -6.28 -6.17 -3.47
CA LEU A 153 -6.24 -4.72 -3.36
C LEU A 153 -4.98 -4.23 -2.64
N THR A 154 -4.52 -4.96 -1.61
CA THR A 154 -3.33 -4.62 -0.85
C THR A 154 -2.05 -4.79 -1.68
N VAL A 155 -1.91 -5.91 -2.38
CA VAL A 155 -0.79 -6.15 -3.32
C VAL A 155 -0.73 -5.02 -4.35
N ARG A 156 -1.89 -4.67 -4.93
CA ARG A 156 -1.97 -3.60 -5.92
C ARG A 156 -1.49 -2.27 -5.36
N VAL A 157 -1.94 -1.87 -4.17
CA VAL A 157 -1.47 -0.63 -3.51
C VAL A 157 0.03 -0.64 -3.30
N VAL A 158 0.61 -1.72 -2.75
CA VAL A 158 2.06 -1.82 -2.51
C VAL A 158 2.84 -1.60 -3.81
N MET A 159 2.50 -2.31 -4.88
CA MET A 159 3.27 -2.25 -6.13
C MET A 159 3.13 -0.91 -6.84
N PHE A 160 1.92 -0.37 -6.96
CA PHE A 160 1.71 0.94 -7.60
C PHE A 160 2.35 2.08 -6.80
N ALA A 161 2.20 2.07 -5.47
CA ALA A 161 2.81 3.09 -4.61
C ALA A 161 4.34 3.06 -4.71
N TYR A 162 4.96 1.87 -4.66
CA TYR A 162 6.40 1.71 -4.80
C TYR A 162 6.92 2.22 -6.15
N VAL A 163 6.28 1.81 -7.27
CA VAL A 163 6.67 2.28 -8.61
C VAL A 163 6.48 3.79 -8.76
N ARG A 164 5.41 4.37 -8.20
CA ARG A 164 5.20 5.82 -8.19
C ARG A 164 6.26 6.56 -7.39
N GLY A 165 6.70 5.99 -6.27
CA GLY A 165 7.81 6.51 -5.48
C GLY A 165 9.12 6.52 -6.29
N LEU A 166 9.41 5.42 -6.99
CA LEU A 166 10.59 5.31 -7.88
C LEU A 166 10.58 6.34 -9.01
N ARG A 167 9.39 6.70 -9.53
CA ARG A 167 9.22 7.65 -10.64
C ARG A 167 9.34 9.13 -10.22
N GLN A 168 9.41 9.46 -8.92
CA GLN A 168 9.44 10.86 -8.45
C GLN A 168 10.72 11.64 -8.79
N THR A 169 11.79 10.96 -9.20
CA THR A 169 13.08 11.62 -9.52
C THR A 169 13.15 12.20 -10.92
N GLY A 170 12.07 12.17 -11.72
CA GLY A 170 12.05 12.76 -13.07
C GLY A 170 13.01 12.11 -14.06
N GLU A 171 13.61 10.96 -13.74
CA GLU A 171 14.53 10.24 -14.60
C GLU A 171 13.84 9.44 -15.70
N SER A 172 12.78 9.97 -16.32
CA SER A 172 12.24 9.42 -17.58
C SER A 172 13.35 9.18 -18.62
N ALA A 173 14.50 9.88 -18.51
CA ALA A 173 15.69 9.70 -19.36
C ALA A 173 16.73 8.64 -18.91
N ARG A 174 16.74 8.15 -17.66
CA ARG A 174 17.56 6.97 -17.26
C ARG A 174 16.76 5.67 -17.24
N PHE A 175 15.43 5.77 -17.12
CA PHE A 175 14.53 4.64 -17.22
C PHE A 175 14.46 4.02 -18.63
N ASP A 176 14.91 4.75 -19.66
CA ASP A 176 14.79 4.35 -21.07
C ASP A 176 15.83 3.32 -21.55
N LYS A 177 16.81 2.90 -20.72
CA LYS A 177 17.83 1.92 -21.14
C LYS A 177 18.20 0.80 -20.17
N SER A 178 17.66 0.73 -18.95
CA SER A 178 18.05 -0.35 -18.02
C SER A 178 17.03 -0.80 -16.96
N VAL A 179 15.80 -0.29 -16.95
CA VAL A 179 14.78 -0.80 -16.00
C VAL A 179 13.65 -1.44 -16.80
N HIS A 180 13.99 -2.54 -17.46
CA HIS A 180 13.03 -3.62 -17.48
C HIS A 180 12.81 -3.97 -16.01
N LEU A 181 11.55 -4.00 -15.57
CA LEU A 181 11.17 -4.68 -14.33
C LEU A 181 11.63 -6.17 -14.35
N GLY A 182 12.12 -6.68 -15.51
CA GLY A 182 12.87 -7.94 -15.68
C GLY A 182 14.37 -7.91 -15.31
N GLN A 183 14.92 -6.76 -14.95
CA GLN A 183 16.19 -6.62 -14.21
C GLN A 183 15.92 -5.78 -12.96
N VAL A 184 15.08 -6.32 -12.08
CA VAL A 184 15.04 -5.90 -10.68
C VAL A 184 16.46 -6.04 -10.14
N HIS A 185 17.16 -4.94 -9.91
CA HIS A 185 18.37 -4.97 -9.10
C HIS A 185 18.04 -5.82 -7.85
N PRO A 186 18.84 -6.81 -7.43
CA PRO A 186 18.45 -7.77 -6.40
C PRO A 186 17.87 -7.12 -5.12
N LEU A 187 18.34 -5.91 -4.79
CA LEU A 187 17.82 -5.07 -3.72
C LEU A 187 16.35 -4.63 -3.89
N ARG A 188 15.90 -4.28 -5.10
CA ARG A 188 14.51 -3.85 -5.37
C ARG A 188 13.52 -5.01 -5.18
N GLY A 189 13.95 -6.24 -5.47
CA GLY A 189 13.14 -7.44 -5.24
C GLY A 189 13.00 -7.72 -3.75
N ALA A 190 14.11 -7.63 -3.01
CA ALA A 190 14.12 -7.76 -1.55
C ALA A 190 13.22 -6.72 -0.86
N THR A 191 13.26 -5.45 -1.30
CA THR A 191 12.39 -4.40 -0.76
C THR A 191 10.93 -4.68 -1.03
N LEU A 192 10.57 -5.08 -2.25
CA LEU A 192 9.18 -5.41 -2.58
C LEU A 192 8.67 -6.61 -1.78
N PHE A 193 9.49 -7.66 -1.59
CA PHE A 193 9.12 -8.80 -0.74
C PHE A 193 8.94 -8.40 0.72
N ARG A 194 9.82 -7.56 1.28
CA ARG A 194 9.65 -7.03 2.64
C ARG A 194 8.33 -6.25 2.76
N LEU A 195 8.07 -5.34 1.82
CA LEU A 195 6.83 -4.57 1.80
C LEU A 195 5.58 -5.47 1.74
N MET A 196 5.63 -6.56 0.97
CA MET A 196 4.54 -7.55 0.92
C MET A 196 4.39 -8.32 2.23
N LEU A 197 5.49 -8.72 2.88
CA LEU A 197 5.44 -9.38 4.19
C LEU A 197 4.77 -8.48 5.23
N ASP A 198 5.17 -7.21 5.28
CA ASP A 198 4.60 -6.24 6.21
C ASP A 198 3.13 -5.96 5.91
N ALA A 199 2.77 -5.79 4.64
CA ALA A 199 1.39 -5.57 4.23
C ALA A 199 0.47 -6.76 4.57
N MET A 200 0.93 -8.00 4.33
CA MET A 200 0.18 -9.21 4.70
C MET A 200 0.10 -9.38 6.22
N ASN A 201 1.15 -9.02 6.97
CA ASN A 201 1.09 -9.05 8.42
C ASN A 201 -0.02 -8.13 8.95
N ILE A 202 -0.07 -6.88 8.47
CA ILE A 202 -1.10 -5.92 8.90
C ILE A 202 -2.50 -6.37 8.49
N LEU A 203 -2.63 -6.91 7.27
CA LEU A 203 -3.93 -7.27 6.72
C LEU A 203 -4.54 -8.50 7.40
N LEU A 204 -3.74 -9.56 7.58
CA LEU A 204 -4.23 -10.90 7.88
C LEU A 204 -4.05 -11.31 9.34
N LEU A 205 -3.19 -10.62 10.10
CA LEU A 205 -2.95 -10.92 11.52
C LEU A 205 -3.36 -9.74 12.41
N ASP A 206 -3.68 -10.04 13.66
CA ASP A 206 -3.98 -9.03 14.68
C ASP A 206 -2.75 -8.64 15.52
N GLU A 207 -1.65 -9.38 15.36
CA GLU A 207 -0.38 -9.16 16.05
C GLU A 207 0.79 -9.11 15.06
N ALA A 208 1.81 -8.32 15.40
CA ALA A 208 3.02 -8.23 14.59
C ALA A 208 3.78 -9.55 14.65
N VAL A 209 4.17 -10.07 13.48
CA VAL A 209 4.93 -11.30 13.38
C VAL A 209 6.38 -11.03 13.75
N ASP A 210 6.90 -11.75 14.74
CA ASP A 210 8.33 -11.81 14.98
C ASP A 210 8.98 -12.81 14.00
N PHE A 211 9.97 -12.33 13.27
CA PHE A 211 10.78 -13.15 12.36
C PHE A 211 12.14 -13.54 12.97
N ALA A 212 12.43 -13.16 14.23
CA ALA A 212 13.66 -13.53 14.93
C ALA A 212 13.83 -15.05 15.09
N ASP A 213 12.73 -15.76 15.36
CA ASP A 213 12.71 -17.23 15.47
C ASP A 213 12.65 -17.96 14.12
N ALA A 214 12.59 -17.21 13.01
CA ALA A 214 12.63 -17.78 11.67
C ALA A 214 14.08 -18.13 11.30
N GLU A 215 14.72 -19.01 12.08
CA GLU A 215 16.05 -19.53 11.78
C GLU A 215 16.05 -20.16 10.38
N ALA A 216 16.81 -19.56 9.45
CA ALA A 216 17.09 -20.08 8.11
C ALA A 216 15.86 -20.52 7.28
N SER A 217 14.70 -19.89 7.48
CA SER A 217 13.49 -20.24 6.77
C SER A 217 13.50 -19.58 5.37
N ASP A 218 13.25 -20.36 4.31
CA ASP A 218 13.19 -19.82 2.95
C ASP A 218 12.11 -18.73 2.81
N LEU A 219 12.19 -17.90 1.77
CA LEU A 219 11.24 -16.79 1.58
C LEU A 219 9.76 -17.25 1.57
N ALA A 220 9.49 -18.46 1.07
CA ALA A 220 8.15 -19.02 1.02
C ALA A 220 7.58 -19.28 2.43
N SER A 221 8.39 -19.78 3.35
CA SER A 221 7.97 -20.00 4.74
C SER A 221 7.64 -18.70 5.49
N LEU A 222 8.38 -17.61 5.23
CA LEU A 222 8.05 -16.28 5.76
C LEU A 222 6.70 -15.80 5.27
N PHE A 223 6.44 -15.96 3.96
CA PHE A 223 5.15 -15.61 3.37
C PHE A 223 4.01 -16.48 3.90
N LEU A 224 4.20 -17.79 4.05
CA LEU A 224 3.18 -18.66 4.63
C LEU A 224 2.84 -18.25 6.07
N LYS A 225 3.81 -17.77 6.84
CA LYS A 225 3.58 -17.26 8.21
C LYS A 225 2.64 -16.04 8.20
N VAL A 226 2.83 -15.09 7.29
CA VAL A 226 1.97 -13.88 7.21
C VAL A 226 0.67 -14.11 6.44
N CYS A 227 0.67 -15.00 5.44
CA CYS A 227 -0.52 -15.31 4.64
C CYS A 227 -1.49 -16.26 5.36
N GLN A 228 -1.06 -16.93 6.43
CA GLN A 228 -1.80 -17.92 7.24
C GLN A 228 -2.18 -19.21 6.50
N THR A 229 -2.44 -19.16 5.19
CA THR A 229 -2.82 -20.30 4.37
C THR A 229 -2.09 -20.31 3.03
N GLN A 230 -1.95 -21.50 2.43
CA GLN A 230 -1.41 -21.67 1.08
C GLN A 230 -2.27 -20.96 0.02
N HIS A 231 -3.60 -20.92 0.25
CA HIS A 231 -4.55 -20.24 -0.64
C HIS A 231 -4.26 -18.73 -0.68
N ASN A 232 -4.21 -18.08 0.48
CA ASN A 232 -3.89 -16.64 0.57
C ASN A 232 -2.53 -16.31 -0.04
N PHE A 233 -1.52 -17.16 0.19
CA PHE A 233 -0.21 -16.99 -0.43
C PHE A 233 -0.30 -17.04 -1.97
N THR A 234 -1.09 -17.97 -2.52
CA THR A 234 -1.29 -18.11 -3.96
C THR A 234 -2.07 -16.92 -4.55
N VAL A 235 -3.10 -16.43 -3.85
CA VAL A 235 -3.82 -15.20 -4.25
C VAL A 235 -2.86 -14.02 -4.31
N MET A 236 -2.04 -13.84 -3.28
CA MET A 236 -1.04 -12.76 -3.22
C MET A 236 -0.06 -12.85 -4.39
N THR A 237 0.54 -14.01 -4.65
CA THR A 237 1.52 -14.16 -5.75
C THR A 237 0.88 -13.99 -7.12
N ASN A 238 -0.34 -14.48 -7.34
CA ASN A 238 -1.05 -14.31 -8.60
C ASN A 238 -1.36 -12.83 -8.87
N GLU A 239 -1.77 -12.08 -7.86
CA GLU A 239 -2.01 -10.64 -8.02
C GLU A 239 -0.69 -9.87 -8.22
N MET A 240 0.41 -10.30 -7.61
CA MET A 240 1.73 -9.71 -7.87
C MET A 240 2.11 -9.85 -9.35
N ASP A 241 1.97 -11.04 -9.93
CA ASP A 241 2.28 -11.30 -11.35
C ASP A 241 1.35 -10.51 -12.30
N ARG A 242 0.06 -10.43 -11.95
CA ARG A 242 -0.91 -9.64 -12.71
C ARG A 242 -0.58 -8.15 -12.65
N THR A 243 -0.37 -7.61 -11.46
CA THR A 243 -0.07 -6.19 -11.25
C THR A 243 1.25 -5.80 -11.90
N TYR A 244 2.25 -6.67 -11.83
CA TYR A 244 3.50 -6.52 -12.57
C TYR A 244 3.25 -6.38 -14.08
N SER A 245 2.42 -7.26 -14.64
CA SER A 245 2.09 -7.25 -16.07
C SER A 245 1.32 -6.00 -16.50
N GLU A 246 0.53 -5.40 -15.59
CA GLU A 246 -0.15 -4.12 -15.80
C GLU A 246 0.84 -2.95 -15.78
N LEU A 247 1.72 -2.90 -14.78
CA LEU A 247 2.76 -1.87 -14.65
C LEU A 247 3.75 -1.84 -15.82
N MET A 248 3.95 -2.98 -16.49
CA MET A 248 4.77 -3.07 -17.71
C MET A 248 4.12 -2.45 -18.96
N LYS A 249 2.82 -2.17 -18.91
CA LYS A 249 2.06 -1.59 -20.03
C LYS A 249 1.82 -0.08 -19.87
N GLU A 250 2.08 0.48 -18.69
CA GLU A 250 2.05 1.92 -18.38
C GLU A 250 3.35 2.61 -18.78
#